data_AF-A0A3P3DCU9-F1
#
_entry.id   AF-A0A3P3DCU9-F1
#
_cell.length_a   1.000
_cell.length_b   1.000
_cell.length_c   1.000
_cell.angle_alpha   90.00
_cell.angle_beta   90.00
_cell.angle_gamma   90.00
#
_symmetry.space_group_name_H-M   'P 1'
#
loop_
_entity.id
_entity.type
_entity.pdbx_description
1 polymer ?
#
loop_
_entity_poly.entity_id
_entity_poly.type
_entity_poly.pdbx_seq_one_letter_code
_entity_poly.pdbx_strand_id
1 'polypeptide(L)'
;MAALYRGFVGLGFAPSDFWALTPRHYALLAHEAGRRQSEERVTSAWLSAMLARQERLPALETLLPRPPRSREEAAAEMQAAMAVYREVAATRGLIRSWDEWQH
;
A
#
# COMPACT_ATOMS: atom_id res chain seq x y z
N MET A 1 -5.51 17.68 -37.20
CA MET A 1 -5.67 16.32 -36.62
C MET A 1 -4.39 15.74 -36.05
N ALA A 2 -3.26 15.71 -36.79
CA ALA A 2 -2.00 15.14 -36.28
C ALA A 2 -1.49 15.74 -34.95
N ALA A 3 -1.69 17.05 -34.72
CA ALA A 3 -1.32 17.70 -33.47
C ALA A 3 -2.17 17.24 -32.27
N LEU A 4 -3.49 17.02 -32.47
CA LEU A 4 -4.39 16.51 -31.42
C LEU A 4 -4.08 15.07 -31.07
N TYR A 5 -3.77 14.24 -32.07
CA TYR A 5 -3.33 12.86 -31.86
C TYR A 5 -2.04 12.80 -31.03
N ARG A 6 -1.02 13.60 -31.40
CA ARG A 6 0.22 13.69 -30.61
C ARG A 6 -0.02 14.20 -29.19
N GLY A 7 -0.91 15.18 -29.04
CA GLY A 7 -1.32 15.68 -27.72
C GLY A 7 -1.98 14.58 -26.88
N PHE A 8 -2.90 13.82 -27.47
CA PHE A 8 -3.58 12.70 -26.81
C PHE A 8 -2.61 11.63 -26.29
N VAL A 9 -1.68 11.20 -27.14
CA VAL A 9 -0.65 10.22 -26.76
C VAL A 9 0.32 10.81 -25.74
N GLY A 10 0.68 12.10 -25.88
CA GLY A 10 1.54 12.81 -24.93
C GLY A 10 0.93 12.96 -23.53
N LEU A 11 -0.40 12.91 -23.42
CA LEU A 11 -1.11 12.85 -22.13
C LEU A 11 -1.17 11.43 -21.55
N GLY A 12 -0.60 10.43 -22.22
CA GLY A 12 -0.51 9.04 -21.75
C GLY A 12 -1.70 8.15 -22.14
N PHE A 13 -2.60 8.61 -23.02
CA PHE A 13 -3.71 7.80 -23.48
C PHE A 13 -3.32 6.85 -24.61
N ALA A 14 -4.02 5.72 -24.72
CA ALA A 14 -3.74 4.71 -25.74
C ALA A 14 -4.04 5.26 -27.15
N PRO A 15 -3.10 5.13 -28.12
CA PRO A 15 -3.29 5.72 -29.44
C PRO A 15 -4.50 5.18 -30.22
N SER A 16 -4.89 3.93 -29.95
CA SER A 16 -6.07 3.28 -30.53
C SER A 16 -7.36 4.02 -30.24
N ASP A 17 -7.46 4.66 -29.08
CA ASP A 17 -8.71 5.18 -28.56
C ASP A 17 -9.04 6.55 -29.16
N PHE A 18 -8.02 7.25 -29.68
CA PHE A 18 -8.17 8.60 -30.23
C PHE A 18 -9.23 8.67 -31.34
N TRP A 19 -9.25 7.68 -32.23
CA TRP A 19 -10.15 7.67 -33.38
C TRP A 19 -11.62 7.42 -33.02
N ALA A 20 -11.88 6.87 -31.83
CA ALA A 20 -13.23 6.67 -31.31
C ALA A 20 -13.81 7.92 -30.62
N LEU A 21 -12.98 8.94 -30.36
CA LEU A 21 -13.39 10.12 -29.60
C LEU A 21 -14.01 11.18 -30.51
N THR A 22 -15.06 11.81 -29.99
CA THR A 22 -15.51 13.09 -30.54
C THR A 22 -14.66 14.23 -29.99
N PRO A 23 -14.59 15.39 -30.68
CA PRO A 23 -13.82 16.54 -30.20
C PRO A 23 -14.16 16.99 -28.77
N ARG A 24 -15.43 16.87 -28.37
CA ARG A 24 -15.87 17.18 -26.99
C ARG A 24 -15.27 16.23 -25.98
N HIS A 25 -15.22 14.93 -26.27
CA HIS A 25 -14.61 13.94 -25.37
C HIS A 25 -13.11 14.17 -25.24
N TYR A 26 -12.42 14.48 -26.35
CA TYR A 26 -11.01 14.86 -26.31
C TYR A 26 -10.78 16.07 -25.39
N ALA A 27 -11.59 17.13 -25.53
CA ALA A 27 -11.44 18.34 -24.72
C ALA A 27 -11.61 18.08 -23.22
N LEU A 28 -12.59 17.24 -22.84
CA LEU A 28 -12.81 16.85 -21.44
C LEU A 28 -11.62 16.07 -20.87
N LEU A 29 -11.11 15.09 -21.61
CA LEU A 29 -9.96 14.28 -21.20
C LEU A 29 -8.69 15.13 -21.09
N ALA A 30 -8.46 16.01 -22.06
CA ALA A 30 -7.31 16.92 -22.04
C ALA A 30 -7.36 17.91 -20.87
N HIS A 31 -8.54 18.46 -20.57
CA HIS A 31 -8.73 19.34 -19.42
C HIS A 31 -8.44 18.63 -18.09
N GLU A 32 -9.02 17.44 -17.91
CA GLU A 32 -8.81 16.64 -16.70
C GLU A 32 -7.34 16.21 -16.54
N ALA A 33 -6.69 15.80 -17.62
CA ALA A 33 -5.27 15.45 -17.61
C ALA A 33 -4.40 16.66 -17.22
N GLY A 34 -4.71 17.86 -17.73
CA GLY A 34 -4.05 19.10 -17.34
C GLY A 34 -4.23 19.44 -15.86
N ARG A 35 -5.46 19.27 -15.34
CA ARG A 35 -5.76 19.48 -13.92
C ARG A 35 -4.96 18.54 -13.02
N ARG A 36 -4.94 17.24 -13.32
CA ARG A 36 -4.15 16.24 -12.58
C ARG A 36 -2.67 16.55 -12.59
N GLN A 37 -2.11 16.89 -13.75
CA GLN A 37 -0.70 17.25 -13.86
C GLN A 37 -0.36 18.48 -13.00
N SER A 38 -1.25 19.47 -12.94
CA SER A 38 -1.08 20.64 -12.07
C SER A 38 -1.08 20.24 -10.59
N GLU A 39 -2.02 19.41 -10.16
CA GLU A 39 -2.12 18.91 -8.79
C GLU A 39 -0.88 18.09 -8.40
N GLU A 40 -0.45 17.16 -9.24
CA GLU A 40 0.76 16.37 -9.04
C GLU A 40 2.01 17.24 -8.86
N ARG A 41 2.14 18.30 -9.66
CA ARG A 41 3.26 19.26 -9.53
C ARG A 41 3.22 20.01 -8.20
N VAL A 42 2.05 20.48 -7.78
CA VAL A 42 1.89 21.16 -6.49
C VAL A 42 2.20 20.22 -5.33
N THR A 43 1.67 19.00 -5.36
CA THR A 43 1.93 17.98 -4.34
C THR A 43 3.42 17.61 -4.31
N SER A 44 4.04 17.38 -5.47
CA SER A 44 5.46 17.06 -5.56
C SER A 44 6.34 18.19 -5.04
N ALA A 45 6.05 19.44 -5.40
CA ALA A 45 6.77 20.62 -4.90
C ALA A 45 6.63 20.77 -3.38
N TRP A 46 5.42 20.58 -2.85
CA TRP A 46 5.16 20.62 -1.43
C TRP A 46 5.91 19.51 -0.68
N LEU A 47 5.81 18.26 -1.13
CA LEU A 47 6.53 17.12 -0.55
C LEU A 47 8.04 17.35 -0.58
N SER A 48 8.58 17.83 -1.70
CA SER A 48 10.00 18.15 -1.85
C SER A 48 10.44 19.21 -0.84
N ALA A 49 9.65 20.28 -0.69
CA ALA A 49 9.93 21.33 0.28
C ALA A 49 9.85 20.83 1.73
N MET A 50 8.90 19.95 2.05
CA MET A 50 8.80 19.37 3.40
C MET A 50 9.98 18.45 3.71
N LEU A 51 10.40 17.62 2.75
CA LEU A 51 11.55 16.72 2.91
C LEU A 51 12.86 17.50 3.03
N ALA A 52 13.04 18.56 2.24
CA ALA A 52 14.24 19.40 2.30
C ALA A 52 14.40 20.14 3.64
N ARG A 53 13.32 20.30 4.41
CA ARG A 53 13.34 20.94 5.74
C ARG A 53 13.71 19.98 6.87
N GLN A 54 13.76 18.68 6.64
CA GLN A 54 14.07 17.70 7.68
C GLN A 54 15.58 17.55 7.83
N GLU A 55 16.10 17.72 9.04
CA GLU A 55 17.54 17.53 9.33
C GLU A 55 17.96 16.06 9.21
N ARG A 56 17.03 15.13 9.48
CA ARG A 56 17.21 13.68 9.32
C ARG A 56 15.98 13.09 8.67
N LEU A 57 16.17 12.49 7.49
CA LEU A 57 15.14 11.71 6.84
C LEU A 57 15.01 10.34 7.54
N PRO A 58 13.79 9.87 7.81
CA PRO A 58 13.59 8.50 8.28
C PRO A 58 14.07 7.52 7.22
N ALA A 59 14.58 6.36 7.65
CA ALA A 59 15.06 5.33 6.75
C ALA A 59 13.91 4.83 5.85
N LEU A 60 14.17 4.57 4.57
CA LEU A 60 13.13 4.26 3.59
C LEU A 60 12.29 3.03 3.98
N GLU A 61 12.93 2.07 4.64
CA GLU A 61 12.33 0.83 5.15
C GLU A 61 11.24 1.09 6.20
N THR A 62 11.27 2.27 6.85
CA THR A 62 10.24 2.69 7.82
C THR A 62 9.02 3.32 7.15
N LEU A 63 9.19 3.84 5.93
CA LEU A 63 8.12 4.47 5.15
C LEU A 63 7.41 3.47 4.24
N LEU A 64 8.11 2.42 3.81
CA LEU A 64 7.52 1.38 2.98
C LEU A 64 6.70 0.40 3.85
N PRO A 65 5.49 0.01 3.42
CA PRO A 65 4.72 -1.00 4.12
C PRO A 65 5.52 -2.30 4.16
N ARG A 66 5.71 -2.86 5.35
CA ARG A 66 6.38 -4.15 5.52
C ARG A 66 5.55 -5.23 4.81
N PRO A 67 6.17 -6.17 4.07
CA PRO A 67 5.44 -7.29 3.52
C PRO A 67 4.64 -8.00 4.62
N PRO A 68 3.41 -8.46 4.32
CA PRO A 68 2.63 -9.21 5.29
C PRO A 68 3.41 -10.42 5.77
N ARG A 69 3.38 -10.68 7.09
CA ARG A 69 4.04 -11.84 7.69
C ARG A 69 3.58 -13.13 7.01
N SER A 70 4.49 -14.07 6.83
CA SER A 70 4.12 -15.36 6.26
C SER A 70 3.21 -16.12 7.22
N ARG A 71 2.36 -16.99 6.68
CA ARG A 71 1.48 -17.84 7.50
C ARG A 71 2.28 -18.75 8.43
N GLU A 72 3.50 -19.12 8.02
CA GLU A 72 4.42 -19.95 8.79
C GLU A 72 5.02 -19.17 9.97
N GLU A 73 5.43 -17.92 9.76
CA GLU A 73 5.91 -17.03 10.84
C GLU A 73 4.82 -16.81 11.90
N ALA A 74 3.60 -16.54 11.45
CA ALA A 74 2.45 -16.37 12.37
C ALA A 74 2.10 -17.66 13.12
N ALA A 75 2.19 -18.82 12.47
CA ALA A 75 1.93 -20.11 13.11
C ALA A 75 3.02 -20.48 14.14
N ALA A 76 4.30 -20.22 13.82
CA ALA A 76 5.41 -20.46 14.73
C ALA A 76 5.32 -19.58 15.99
N GLU A 77 4.96 -18.31 15.84
CA GLU A 77 4.76 -17.38 16.95
C GLU A 77 3.59 -17.81 17.85
N MET A 78 2.47 -18.26 17.25
CA MET A 78 1.33 -18.81 17.99
C MET A 78 1.70 -20.10 18.75
N GLN A 79 2.47 -21.00 18.13
CA GLN A 79 2.93 -22.23 18.79
C GLN A 79 3.87 -21.92 19.97
N ALA A 80 4.79 -20.96 19.81
CA ALA A 80 5.65 -20.51 20.89
C ALA A 80 4.84 -19.90 22.05
N ALA A 81 3.84 -19.07 21.74
CA ALA A 81 2.94 -18.50 22.75
C ALA A 81 2.13 -19.58 23.49
N MET A 82 1.64 -20.59 22.75
CA MET A 82 0.92 -21.73 23.33
C MET A 82 1.82 -22.62 24.20
N ALA A 83 3.10 -22.78 23.84
CA ALA A 83 4.07 -23.53 24.65
C ALA A 83 4.32 -22.85 26.01
N VAL A 84 4.54 -21.53 26.00
CA VAL A 84 4.68 -20.73 27.23
C VAL A 84 3.42 -20.81 28.09
N TYR A 85 2.24 -20.71 27.47
CA TYR A 85 0.97 -20.83 28.19
C TYR A 85 0.81 -22.20 28.86
N ARG A 86 1.18 -23.29 28.17
CA ARG A 86 1.13 -24.66 28.73
C ARG A 86 2.04 -24.81 29.95
N GLU A 87 3.26 -24.28 29.90
CA GLU A 87 4.16 -24.32 31.05
C GLU A 87 3.63 -23.52 32.24
N VAL A 88 3.08 -22.33 32.00
CA VAL A 88 2.49 -21.49 33.05
C VAL A 88 1.25 -22.16 33.66
N ALA A 89 0.41 -22.78 32.83
CA ALA A 89 -0.80 -23.44 33.30
C ALA A 89 -0.48 -24.76 34.05
N ALA A 90 0.58 -25.47 33.68
CA ALA A 90 1.09 -26.63 34.41
C ALA A 90 1.67 -26.23 35.79
N THR A 91 2.50 -25.19 35.84
CA THR A 91 3.10 -24.69 37.09
C THR A 91 2.08 -24.10 38.06
N ARG A 92 0.98 -23.52 37.56
CA ARG A 92 -0.11 -22.98 38.38
C ARG A 92 -1.18 -24.02 38.74
N GLY A 93 -1.01 -25.29 38.34
CA GLY A 93 -1.99 -26.36 38.60
C GLY A 93 -3.35 -26.12 37.92
N LEU A 94 -3.38 -25.32 36.84
CA LEU A 94 -4.59 -24.98 36.09
C LEU A 94 -4.94 -26.02 35.02
N ILE A 95 -4.02 -26.95 34.74
CA ILE A 95 -4.25 -28.09 33.84
C ILE A 95 -4.46 -29.33 34.71
N ARG A 96 -5.72 -29.78 34.82
CA ARG A 96 -6.04 -31.10 35.36
C ARG A 96 -5.84 -32.16 34.28
N SER A 97 -5.29 -33.31 34.64
CA SER A 97 -5.24 -34.44 33.71
C SER A 97 -6.66 -34.97 33.47
N TRP A 98 -6.90 -35.59 32.32
CA TRP A 98 -8.22 -36.12 31.96
C TRP A 98 -8.69 -37.20 32.95
N ASP A 99 -7.75 -37.90 33.58
CA ASP A 99 -8.01 -38.91 34.62
C ASP A 99 -8.55 -38.31 35.93
N GLU A 100 -8.20 -37.06 36.26
CA GLU A 100 -8.71 -36.37 37.46
C GLU A 100 -10.20 -35.98 37.35
N TRP A 101 -10.79 -36.05 36.16
CA TRP A 101 -12.21 -35.77 35.92
C TRP A 101 -13.10 -37.03 35.96
N GLN A 102 -12.51 -38.23 36.05
CA GLN A 102 -13.25 -39.50 36.00
C GLN A 102 -13.64 -40.09 37.37
N HIS A 103 -13.27 -39.45 38.49
CA HIS A 103 -13.69 -39.81 39.85
C HIS A 103 -14.68 -38.79 40.42
#